data_AF-C6SK58-F1
#
_entry.id   AF-C6SK58-F1
#
_cell.length_a   1.000
_cell.length_b   1.000
_cell.length_c   1.000
_cell.angle_alpha   90.00
_cell.angle_beta   90.00
_cell.angle_gamma   90.00
#
_symmetry.space_group_name_H-M   'P 1'
#
loop_
_entity.id
_entity.type
_entity.pdbx_description
1 polymer ?
#
loop_
_entity_poly.entity_id
_entity_poly.type
_entity_poly.pdbx_seq_one_letter_code
_entity_poly.pdbx_strand_id
1 'polypeptide(L)'
;MSAYRKGNIFIISAASGTGKTTLVSRLLANHNGLRVSVSHTTRPPREGEVNGVHYHFVSKEEFESLIAQEAFLEYADVFGNYYGTSAEGVNALAAAGYDVILEIDVQGAAQVRNALPEAVGIFILPPSFDVLAARLNGRGTDSREVIQRRLSKARHEIEQSVLFDFVVVNDDLARAEEDLRHIVNALPSEKVAATGIYCRFVGKFLKNRENTQFPILNIFERKQIIWHVLPPKTVPEKFPTILT
;
A
#
# COMPACT_ATOMS: atom_id res chain seq x y z
N MET A 1 31.01 12.56 12.44
CA MET A 1 30.17 11.35 12.57
C MET A 1 28.86 11.65 11.87
N SER A 2 28.54 10.94 10.78
CA SER A 2 27.23 11.10 10.12
C SER A 2 26.16 10.65 11.10
N ALA A 3 25.20 11.52 11.43
CA ALA A 3 24.04 11.11 12.20
C ALA A 3 23.34 9.99 11.43
N TYR A 4 23.29 8.78 11.99
CA TYR A 4 22.56 7.67 11.37
C TYR A 4 21.08 8.06 11.32
N ARG A 5 20.54 8.17 10.11
CA ARG A 5 19.12 8.47 9.88
C ARG A 5 18.30 7.23 10.24
N LYS A 6 17.28 7.40 11.10
CA LYS A 6 16.25 6.37 11.32
C LYS A 6 15.54 6.08 9.99
N GLY A 7 15.39 4.80 9.65
CA GLY A 7 14.67 4.39 8.45
C GLY A 7 13.18 4.75 8.52
N ASN A 8 12.58 4.98 7.35
CA ASN A 8 11.15 5.25 7.22
C ASN A 8 10.35 3.94 7.28
N ILE A 9 9.08 4.05 7.65
CA ILE A 9 8.15 2.91 7.69
C ILE A 9 7.11 3.10 6.58
N PHE A 10 7.00 2.09 5.72
CA PHE A 10 6.08 2.05 4.59
C PHE A 10 5.04 0.95 4.80
N ILE A 11 3.77 1.32 4.77
CA ILE A 11 2.65 0.36 4.79
C ILE A 11 2.28 0.09 3.33
N ILE A 12 2.39 -1.16 2.87
CA ILE A 12 1.97 -1.56 1.54
C ILE A 12 0.77 -2.48 1.64
N SER A 13 -0.39 -1.95 1.27
CA SER A 13 -1.64 -2.69 1.17
C SER A 13 -2.09 -2.78 -0.28
N ALA A 14 -2.91 -3.78 -0.57
CA ALA A 14 -3.47 -3.96 -1.88
C ALA A 14 -4.73 -4.80 -1.79
N ALA A 15 -5.63 -4.61 -2.75
CA ALA A 15 -6.76 -5.52 -2.88
C ALA A 15 -6.27 -6.94 -3.22
N SER A 16 -6.97 -7.96 -2.74
CA SER A 16 -6.64 -9.35 -3.10
C SER A 16 -6.53 -9.52 -4.63
N GLY A 17 -5.51 -10.22 -5.14
CA GLY A 17 -5.34 -10.50 -6.57
C GLY A 17 -4.60 -9.42 -7.39
N THR A 18 -4.06 -8.39 -6.75
CA THR A 18 -3.35 -7.26 -7.40
C THR A 18 -1.84 -7.47 -7.61
N GLY A 19 -1.28 -8.58 -7.15
CA GLY A 19 0.15 -8.89 -7.34
C GLY A 19 1.11 -8.22 -6.34
N LYS A 20 0.61 -7.79 -5.18
CA LYS A 20 1.38 -7.14 -4.10
C LYS A 20 2.71 -7.82 -3.80
N THR A 21 2.68 -9.10 -3.45
CA THR A 21 3.87 -9.86 -3.05
C THR A 21 4.93 -9.88 -4.16
N THR A 22 4.53 -10.10 -5.42
CA THR A 22 5.46 -10.04 -6.57
C THR A 22 6.10 -8.68 -6.72
N LEU A 23 5.32 -7.61 -6.56
CA LEU A 23 5.80 -6.25 -6.69
C LEU A 23 6.78 -5.87 -5.56
N VAL A 24 6.47 -6.26 -4.32
CA VAL A 24 7.34 -6.08 -3.15
C VAL A 24 8.64 -6.88 -3.32
N SER A 25 8.58 -8.15 -3.75
CA SER A 25 9.78 -8.94 -3.99
C SER A 25 10.72 -8.30 -5.02
N ARG A 26 10.18 -7.75 -6.10
CA ARG A 26 10.98 -7.04 -7.12
C ARG A 26 11.61 -5.78 -6.57
N LEU A 27 10.85 -4.98 -5.81
CA LEU A 27 11.36 -3.78 -5.15
C LEU A 27 12.55 -4.09 -4.22
N LEU A 28 12.45 -5.17 -3.41
CA LEU A 28 13.53 -5.56 -2.50
C LEU A 28 14.79 -6.04 -3.23
N ALA A 29 14.64 -6.79 -4.31
CA ALA A 29 15.78 -7.31 -5.08
C ALA A 29 16.67 -6.17 -5.64
N ASN A 30 16.07 -5.00 -5.85
CA ASN A 30 16.73 -3.83 -6.43
C ASN A 30 17.03 -2.72 -5.40
N HIS A 31 16.77 -2.94 -4.09
CA HIS A 31 16.90 -1.91 -3.06
C HIS A 31 17.52 -2.42 -1.75
N ASN A 32 18.86 -2.38 -1.66
CA ASN A 32 19.62 -2.91 -0.52
C ASN A 32 19.30 -2.26 0.84
N GLY A 33 18.78 -1.04 0.86
CA GLY A 33 18.39 -0.32 2.09
C GLY A 33 16.99 -0.63 2.62
N LEU A 34 16.23 -1.50 1.93
CA LEU A 34 14.83 -1.79 2.25
C LEU A 34 14.71 -3.19 2.85
N ARG A 35 13.86 -3.35 3.87
CA ARG A 35 13.56 -4.64 4.50
C ARG A 35 12.07 -4.80 4.68
N VAL A 36 11.56 -6.03 4.56
CA VAL A 36 10.18 -6.35 4.96
C VAL A 36 10.19 -6.78 6.41
N SER A 37 9.23 -6.29 7.19
CA SER A 37 8.98 -6.79 8.53
C SER A 37 8.45 -8.22 8.46
N VAL A 38 9.09 -9.13 9.19
CA VAL A 38 8.63 -10.51 9.32
C VAL A 38 7.52 -10.57 10.37
N SER A 39 6.29 -10.88 9.97
CA SER A 39 5.15 -10.96 10.87
C SER A 39 5.20 -12.21 11.76
N HIS A 40 4.56 -12.15 12.92
CA HIS A 40 4.25 -13.31 13.73
C HIS A 40 2.97 -13.98 13.22
N THR A 41 2.87 -15.31 13.35
CA THR A 41 1.62 -16.03 13.08
C THR A 41 1.47 -17.27 13.95
N THR A 42 0.22 -17.62 14.26
CA THR A 42 -0.13 -18.89 14.92
C THR A 42 -0.38 -20.03 13.94
N ARG A 43 -0.39 -19.74 12.63
CA ARG A 43 -0.53 -20.78 11.61
C ARG A 43 0.72 -21.67 11.64
N PRO A 44 0.59 -23.00 11.51
CA PRO A 44 1.76 -23.85 11.34
C PRO A 44 2.54 -23.51 10.05
N PRO A 45 3.87 -23.64 10.05
CA PRO A 45 4.68 -23.45 8.84
C PRO A 45 4.26 -24.45 7.75
N ARG A 46 4.24 -23.99 6.50
CA ARG A 46 4.13 -24.86 5.33
C ARG A 46 5.50 -25.45 4.99
N GLU A 47 5.50 -26.49 4.16
CA GLU A 47 6.73 -27.07 3.63
C GLU A 47 7.60 -25.99 2.97
N GLY A 48 8.86 -25.92 3.39
CA GLY A 48 9.83 -24.92 2.93
C GLY A 48 9.79 -23.55 3.63
N GLU A 49 8.79 -23.25 4.46
CA GLU A 49 8.78 -22.02 5.26
C GLU A 49 9.77 -22.13 6.44
N VAL A 50 10.57 -21.09 6.61
CA VAL A 50 11.61 -20.98 7.65
C VAL A 50 11.22 -19.90 8.67
N ASN A 51 11.29 -20.25 9.96
CA ASN A 51 11.03 -19.36 11.08
C ASN A 51 12.00 -18.17 11.10
N GLY A 52 11.49 -16.95 11.33
CA GLY A 52 12.25 -15.71 11.31
C GLY A 52 12.64 -15.21 9.92
N VAL A 53 12.31 -15.96 8.86
CA VAL A 53 12.50 -15.55 7.46
C VAL A 53 11.16 -15.25 6.81
N HIS A 54 10.21 -16.19 6.92
CA HIS A 54 8.88 -16.05 6.32
C HIS A 54 7.88 -15.48 7.33
N TYR A 55 7.86 -16.07 8.53
CA TYR A 55 7.11 -15.63 9.69
C TYR A 55 7.86 -16.01 10.96
N HIS A 56 7.53 -15.35 12.06
CA HIS A 56 7.75 -15.89 13.40
C HIS A 56 6.57 -16.80 13.75
N PHE A 57 6.79 -18.12 13.68
CA PHE A 57 5.78 -19.12 13.98
C PHE A 57 5.73 -19.33 15.49
N VAL A 58 4.62 -18.92 16.12
CA VAL A 58 4.43 -18.95 17.57
C VAL A 58 3.16 -19.71 17.93
N SER A 59 3.04 -20.17 19.18
CA SER A 59 1.77 -20.78 19.64
C SER A 59 0.68 -19.72 19.79
N LYS A 60 -0.58 -20.15 19.91
CA LYS A 60 -1.69 -19.22 20.16
C LYS A 60 -1.56 -18.54 21.52
N GLU A 61 -1.15 -19.29 22.53
CA GLU A 61 -0.90 -18.81 23.89
C GLU A 61 0.23 -17.79 23.93
N GLU A 62 1.31 -18.04 23.19
CA GLU A 62 2.41 -17.09 23.04
C GLU A 62 1.96 -15.81 22.33
N PHE A 63 1.18 -15.94 21.24
CA PHE A 63 0.64 -14.78 20.53
C PHE A 63 -0.27 -13.94 21.43
N GLU A 64 -1.16 -14.57 22.20
CA GLU A 64 -2.05 -13.89 23.14
C GLU A 64 -1.29 -13.21 24.28
N SER A 65 -0.19 -13.82 24.74
CA SER A 65 0.75 -13.18 25.68
C SER A 65 1.39 -11.93 25.09
N LEU A 66 1.81 -11.97 23.81
CA LEU A 66 2.37 -10.81 23.11
C LEU A 66 1.32 -9.70 22.90
N ILE A 67 0.06 -10.05 22.65
CA ILE A 67 -1.05 -9.07 22.63
C ILE A 67 -1.19 -8.40 24.00
N ALA A 68 -1.20 -9.17 25.09
CA ALA A 68 -1.33 -8.65 26.45
C ALA A 68 -0.17 -7.72 26.87
N GLN A 69 0.99 -7.89 26.22
CA GLN A 69 2.17 -7.04 26.39
C GLN A 69 2.21 -5.84 25.44
N GLU A 70 1.16 -5.62 24.64
CA GLU A 70 1.10 -4.55 23.63
C GLU A 70 2.28 -4.60 22.62
N ALA A 71 2.78 -5.81 22.31
CA ALA A 71 3.99 -6.00 21.51
C ALA A 71 3.80 -5.77 20.00
N PHE A 72 2.55 -5.63 19.53
CA PHE A 72 2.21 -5.54 18.12
C PHE A 72 1.75 -4.14 17.71
N LEU A 73 2.23 -3.65 16.56
CA LEU A 73 1.69 -2.44 15.90
C LEU A 73 0.31 -2.69 15.30
N GLU A 74 0.09 -3.92 14.85
CA GLU A 74 -1.18 -4.40 14.36
C GLU A 74 -1.24 -5.92 14.55
N TYR A 75 -2.45 -6.42 14.74
CA TYR A 75 -2.73 -7.85 14.63
C TYR A 75 -4.17 -8.08 14.14
N ALA A 76 -4.41 -9.28 13.61
CA ALA A 76 -5.74 -9.71 13.18
C ALA A 76 -5.90 -11.24 13.28
N ASP A 77 -7.14 -11.68 13.51
CA ASP A 77 -7.56 -13.06 13.24
C ASP A 77 -7.90 -13.19 11.76
N VAL A 78 -7.19 -14.08 11.07
CA VAL A 78 -7.45 -14.43 9.68
C VAL A 78 -7.75 -15.93 9.60
N PHE A 79 -9.05 -16.23 9.63
CA PHE A 79 -9.58 -17.60 9.55
C PHE A 79 -9.08 -18.49 10.70
N GLY A 80 -9.11 -17.99 11.93
CA GLY A 80 -8.75 -18.72 13.15
C GLY A 80 -7.25 -18.79 13.43
N ASN A 81 -6.43 -18.09 12.64
CA ASN A 81 -5.01 -17.92 12.91
C ASN A 81 -4.71 -16.44 13.11
N TYR A 82 -3.94 -16.11 14.13
CA TYR A 82 -3.48 -14.75 14.32
C TYR A 82 -2.29 -14.44 13.42
N TYR A 83 -2.22 -13.18 13.00
CA TYR A 83 -1.09 -12.56 12.32
C TYR A 83 -0.84 -11.21 12.99
N GLY A 84 0.42 -10.81 13.14
CA GLY A 84 0.74 -9.51 13.72
C GLY A 84 2.15 -9.03 13.43
N THR A 85 2.33 -7.72 13.47
CA THR A 85 3.59 -7.05 13.18
C THR A 85 4.22 -6.54 14.47
N SER A 86 5.39 -7.08 14.83
CA SER A 86 6.10 -6.72 16.08
C SER A 86 6.60 -5.28 16.04
N ALA A 87 6.23 -4.49 17.04
CA ALA A 87 6.73 -3.12 17.20
C ALA A 87 8.25 -3.09 17.42
N GLU A 88 8.78 -4.02 18.22
CA GLU A 88 10.21 -4.15 18.45
C GLU A 88 10.96 -4.49 17.17
N GLY A 89 10.49 -5.49 16.40
CA GLY A 89 11.12 -5.91 15.16
C GLY A 89 11.21 -4.78 14.12
N VAL A 90 10.12 -4.02 13.96
CA VAL A 90 10.08 -2.86 13.06
C VAL A 90 11.04 -1.77 13.54
N ASN A 91 11.02 -1.44 14.83
CA ASN A 91 11.87 -0.40 15.40
C ASN A 91 13.36 -0.76 15.33
N ALA A 92 13.72 -2.02 15.53
CA ALA A 92 15.09 -2.50 15.43
C ALA A 92 15.66 -2.33 14.02
N LEU A 93 14.87 -2.71 12.99
CA LEU A 93 15.24 -2.51 11.59
C LEU A 93 15.39 -1.01 11.24
N ALA A 94 14.43 -0.19 11.65
CA ALA A 94 14.45 1.25 11.40
C ALA A 94 15.64 1.94 12.11
N ALA A 95 15.95 1.53 13.35
CA ALA A 95 17.10 2.05 14.11
C ALA A 95 18.45 1.64 13.50
N ALA A 96 18.50 0.49 12.83
CA ALA A 96 19.67 0.06 12.06
C ALA A 96 19.83 0.82 10.72
N GLY A 97 18.93 1.76 10.41
CA GLY A 97 18.98 2.61 9.22
C GLY A 97 18.32 2.01 7.99
N TYR A 98 17.57 0.90 8.14
CA TYR A 98 16.80 0.32 7.03
C TYR A 98 15.41 0.94 6.95
N ASP A 99 14.98 1.29 5.74
CA ASP A 99 13.57 1.53 5.49
C ASP A 99 12.80 0.20 5.62
N VAL A 100 11.62 0.24 6.25
CA VAL A 100 10.85 -0.96 6.60
C VAL A 100 9.52 -0.99 5.87
N ILE A 101 9.24 -2.07 5.16
CA ILE A 101 7.94 -2.36 4.54
C ILE A 101 7.11 -3.24 5.48
N LEU A 102 5.87 -2.83 5.72
CA LEU A 102 4.83 -3.63 6.35
C LEU A 102 3.84 -4.10 5.28
N GLU A 103 3.89 -5.39 4.94
CA GLU A 103 3.00 -6.01 3.93
C GLU A 103 1.67 -6.45 4.56
N ILE A 104 0.83 -5.50 4.96
CA ILE A 104 -0.41 -5.75 5.71
C ILE A 104 -1.68 -5.42 4.91
N ASP A 105 -2.84 -5.83 5.41
CA ASP A 105 -4.13 -5.47 4.82
C ASP A 105 -4.59 -4.08 5.28
N VAL A 106 -5.77 -3.65 4.83
CA VAL A 106 -6.32 -2.32 5.16
C VAL A 106 -6.63 -2.18 6.65
N GLN A 107 -7.05 -3.26 7.32
CA GLN A 107 -7.33 -3.23 8.75
C GLN A 107 -6.04 -3.07 9.55
N GLY A 108 -5.00 -3.84 9.22
CA GLY A 108 -3.67 -3.67 9.80
C GLY A 108 -3.12 -2.27 9.54
N ALA A 109 -3.28 -1.76 8.31
CA ALA A 109 -2.84 -0.40 7.96
C ALA A 109 -3.47 0.68 8.84
N ALA A 110 -4.76 0.55 9.17
CA ALA A 110 -5.44 1.47 10.06
C ALA A 110 -4.89 1.40 11.50
N GLN A 111 -4.59 0.20 12.01
CA GLN A 111 -3.98 0.01 13.33
C GLN A 111 -2.58 0.64 13.39
N VAL A 112 -1.73 0.34 12.40
CA VAL A 112 -0.38 0.93 12.32
C VAL A 112 -0.45 2.44 12.21
N ARG A 113 -1.38 3.01 11.43
CA ARG A 113 -1.50 4.47 11.29
C ARG A 113 -1.88 5.16 12.61
N ASN A 114 -2.60 4.47 13.49
CA ASN A 114 -2.89 4.98 14.84
C ASN A 114 -1.65 4.90 15.75
N ALA A 115 -0.88 3.81 15.67
CA ALA A 115 0.32 3.60 16.49
C ALA A 115 1.55 4.42 16.01
N LEU A 116 1.68 4.60 14.69
CA LEU A 116 2.79 5.27 14.00
C LEU A 116 2.24 6.19 12.90
N PRO A 117 1.76 7.40 13.25
CA PRO A 117 1.19 8.35 12.30
C PRO A 117 2.17 8.84 11.23
N GLU A 118 3.47 8.68 11.44
CA GLU A 118 4.53 9.01 10.48
C GLU A 118 4.70 7.94 9.38
N ALA A 119 4.08 6.76 9.52
CA ALA A 119 4.19 5.70 8.54
C ALA A 119 3.50 6.09 7.22
N VAL A 120 4.20 5.88 6.11
CA VAL A 120 3.73 6.23 4.77
C VAL A 120 2.93 5.09 4.18
N GLY A 121 1.65 5.33 3.93
CA GLY A 121 0.74 4.36 3.33
C GLY A 121 0.76 4.39 1.81
N ILE A 122 0.98 3.24 1.19
CA ILE A 122 0.89 3.01 -0.26
C ILE A 122 -0.15 1.92 -0.54
N PHE A 123 -1.14 2.21 -1.38
CA PHE A 123 -2.14 1.25 -1.83
C PHE A 123 -1.90 0.83 -3.29
N ILE A 124 -1.86 -0.48 -3.56
CA ILE A 124 -1.71 -1.00 -4.92
C ILE A 124 -3.09 -1.35 -5.51
N LEU A 125 -3.41 -0.73 -6.64
CA LEU A 125 -4.64 -0.97 -7.40
C LEU A 125 -4.40 -1.86 -8.63
N PRO A 126 -5.40 -2.65 -9.03
CA PRO A 126 -5.42 -3.22 -10.38
C PRO A 126 -5.75 -2.13 -11.42
N PRO A 127 -5.41 -2.31 -12.71
CA PRO A 127 -5.74 -1.35 -13.76
C PRO A 127 -7.24 -1.14 -13.95
N SER A 128 -8.03 -2.18 -13.68
CA SER A 128 -9.48 -2.14 -13.65
C SER A 128 -10.04 -3.26 -12.79
N PHE A 129 -11.29 -3.13 -12.38
CA PHE A 129 -12.00 -4.20 -11.68
C PHE A 129 -12.17 -5.45 -12.55
N ASP A 130 -12.31 -5.29 -13.86
CA ASP A 130 -12.44 -6.41 -14.80
C ASP A 130 -11.14 -7.21 -14.90
N VAL A 131 -9.98 -6.53 -14.92
CA VAL A 131 -8.67 -7.21 -14.88
C VAL A 131 -8.48 -7.94 -13.56
N LEU A 132 -8.93 -7.36 -12.44
CA LEU A 132 -8.92 -8.03 -11.15
C LEU A 132 -9.79 -9.30 -11.18
N ALA A 133 -11.01 -9.21 -11.72
CA ALA A 133 -11.89 -10.37 -11.88
C ALA A 133 -11.26 -11.44 -12.77
N ALA A 134 -10.66 -11.07 -13.90
CA ALA A 134 -9.94 -12.01 -14.76
C ALA A 134 -8.77 -12.69 -14.01
N ARG A 135 -7.98 -11.94 -13.23
CA ARG A 135 -6.87 -12.48 -12.41
C ARG A 135 -7.35 -13.46 -11.33
N LEU A 136 -8.48 -13.17 -10.67
CA LEU A 136 -9.06 -14.07 -9.67
C LEU A 136 -9.65 -15.34 -10.28
N ASN A 137 -10.32 -15.22 -11.45
CA ASN A 137 -10.85 -16.39 -12.18
C ASN A 137 -9.73 -17.27 -12.76
N GLY A 138 -8.64 -16.66 -13.25
CA GLY A 138 -7.54 -17.37 -13.92
C GLY A 138 -6.71 -18.29 -13.02
N ARG A 139 -6.88 -18.22 -11.68
CA ARG A 139 -6.18 -19.13 -10.75
C ARG A 139 -6.75 -20.55 -10.76
N GLY A 140 -7.95 -20.77 -11.31
CA GLY A 140 -8.51 -22.11 -11.58
C GLY A 140 -8.82 -22.99 -10.36
N THR A 141 -8.50 -22.54 -9.14
CA THR A 141 -8.61 -23.33 -7.90
C THR A 141 -9.80 -22.96 -7.03
N ASP A 142 -10.47 -21.84 -7.32
CA ASP A 142 -11.53 -21.29 -6.47
C ASP A 142 -12.92 -21.51 -7.10
N SER A 143 -13.92 -21.86 -6.29
CA SER A 143 -15.31 -21.96 -6.76
C SER A 143 -15.86 -20.58 -7.14
N ARG A 144 -16.96 -20.54 -7.90
CA ARG A 144 -17.61 -19.29 -8.31
C ARG A 144 -18.03 -18.44 -7.11
N GLU A 145 -18.51 -19.08 -6.05
CA GLU A 145 -18.93 -18.44 -4.80
C GLU A 145 -17.72 -17.83 -4.06
N VAL A 146 -16.59 -18.53 -4.03
CA VAL A 146 -15.34 -18.03 -3.44
C VAL A 146 -14.83 -16.81 -4.23
N ILE A 147 -14.90 -16.86 -5.56
CA ILE A 147 -14.49 -15.75 -6.44
C ILE A 147 -15.38 -14.52 -6.19
N GLN A 148 -16.70 -14.69 -6.10
CA GLN A 148 -17.60 -13.58 -5.79
C GLN A 148 -17.32 -12.97 -4.41
N ARG A 149 -17.06 -13.80 -3.39
CA ARG A 149 -16.69 -13.31 -2.06
C ARG A 149 -15.39 -12.51 -2.08
N ARG A 150 -14.38 -12.98 -2.83
CA ARG A 150 -13.10 -12.27 -3.00
C ARG A 150 -13.26 -10.96 -3.76
N LEU A 151 -14.08 -10.92 -4.81
CA LEU A 151 -14.38 -9.70 -5.55
C LEU A 151 -15.12 -8.66 -4.70
N SER A 152 -16.07 -9.10 -3.88
CA SER A 152 -16.77 -8.23 -2.93
C SER A 152 -15.80 -7.66 -1.89
N LYS A 153 -14.94 -8.50 -1.31
CA LYS A 153 -13.89 -8.05 -0.38
C LYS A 153 -12.94 -7.05 -1.04
N ALA A 154 -12.45 -7.35 -2.25
CA ALA A 154 -11.54 -6.49 -2.96
C ALA A 154 -12.15 -5.12 -3.29
N ARG A 155 -13.45 -5.06 -3.62
CA ARG A 155 -14.16 -3.79 -3.80
C ARG A 155 -14.10 -2.94 -2.52
N HIS A 156 -14.41 -3.54 -1.37
CA HIS A 156 -14.36 -2.84 -0.10
C HIS A 156 -12.95 -2.37 0.24
N GLU A 157 -11.93 -3.20 0.02
CA GLU A 157 -10.51 -2.84 0.22
C GLU A 157 -10.11 -1.64 -0.67
N ILE A 158 -10.59 -1.58 -1.92
CA ILE A 158 -10.29 -0.48 -2.85
C ILE A 158 -10.95 0.83 -2.40
N GLU A 159 -12.17 0.80 -1.86
CA GLU A 159 -12.85 1.98 -1.33
C GLU A 159 -12.02 2.63 -0.21
N GLN A 160 -11.27 1.84 0.55
CA GLN A 160 -10.39 2.32 1.62
C GLN A 160 -9.04 2.86 1.13
N SER A 161 -8.73 2.76 -0.17
CA SER A 161 -7.49 3.31 -0.75
C SER A 161 -7.32 4.82 -0.50
N VAL A 162 -8.42 5.54 -0.28
CA VAL A 162 -8.44 6.98 0.08
C VAL A 162 -7.77 7.29 1.42
N LEU A 163 -7.58 6.28 2.26
CA LEU A 163 -6.90 6.40 3.55
C LEU A 163 -5.38 6.34 3.42
N PHE A 164 -4.84 6.02 2.24
CA PHE A 164 -3.42 5.90 1.97
C PHE A 164 -2.87 7.19 1.33
N ASP A 165 -1.58 7.44 1.55
CA ASP A 165 -0.92 8.66 1.08
C ASP A 165 -0.60 8.57 -0.41
N PHE A 166 -0.31 7.36 -0.89
CA PHE A 166 -0.03 7.06 -2.30
C PHE A 166 -0.89 5.92 -2.82
N VAL A 167 -1.16 5.97 -4.12
CA VAL A 167 -1.81 4.90 -4.87
C VAL A 167 -0.97 4.56 -6.08
N VAL A 168 -0.61 3.28 -6.24
CA VAL A 168 0.14 2.76 -7.40
C VAL A 168 -0.76 1.81 -8.18
N VAL A 169 -0.85 2.00 -9.49
CA VAL A 169 -1.65 1.13 -10.37
C VAL A 169 -0.73 0.06 -10.96
N ASN A 170 -1.04 -1.21 -10.72
CA ASN A 170 -0.29 -2.35 -11.25
C ASN A 170 -0.87 -2.85 -12.59
N ASP A 171 -0.79 -1.98 -13.60
CA ASP A 171 -1.14 -2.27 -15.00
C ASP A 171 0.00 -2.98 -15.73
N ASP A 172 1.23 -2.51 -15.52
CA ASP A 172 2.49 -3.08 -15.94
C ASP A 172 3.43 -3.22 -14.74
N LEU A 173 4.02 -4.40 -14.60
CA LEU A 173 4.79 -4.75 -13.42
C LEU A 173 6.07 -3.90 -13.27
N ALA A 174 6.73 -3.55 -14.38
CA ALA A 174 7.96 -2.78 -14.35
C ALA A 174 7.69 -1.30 -14.03
N ARG A 175 6.64 -0.72 -14.60
CA ARG A 175 6.21 0.65 -14.29
C ARG A 175 5.75 0.79 -12.84
N ALA A 176 4.94 -0.14 -12.34
CA ALA A 176 4.51 -0.12 -10.95
C ALA A 176 5.67 -0.26 -9.95
N GLU A 177 6.70 -1.04 -10.30
CA GLU A 177 7.91 -1.18 -9.50
C GLU A 177 8.69 0.13 -9.47
N GLU A 178 8.83 0.78 -10.63
CA GLU A 178 9.49 2.07 -10.74
C GLU A 178 8.76 3.16 -9.94
N ASP A 179 7.43 3.20 -9.99
CA ASP A 179 6.62 4.13 -9.19
C ASP A 179 6.83 3.92 -7.69
N LEU A 180 6.80 2.67 -7.21
CA LEU A 180 7.10 2.38 -5.80
C LEU A 180 8.50 2.81 -5.40
N ARG A 181 9.49 2.53 -6.26
CA ARG A 181 10.88 2.93 -6.04
C ARG A 181 11.01 4.44 -5.94
N HIS A 182 10.32 5.20 -6.80
CA HIS A 182 10.29 6.65 -6.70
C HIS A 182 9.68 7.13 -5.39
N ILE A 183 8.58 6.53 -4.94
CA ILE A 183 7.95 6.89 -3.65
C ILE A 183 8.93 6.65 -2.50
N VAL A 184 9.53 5.45 -2.42
CA VAL A 184 10.47 5.08 -1.35
C VAL A 184 11.71 5.98 -1.36
N ASN A 185 12.29 6.24 -2.53
CA ASN A 185 13.51 7.05 -2.68
C ASN A 185 13.29 8.56 -2.50
N ALA A 186 12.09 9.06 -2.81
CA ALA A 186 11.78 10.49 -2.69
C ALA A 186 11.57 10.94 -1.24
N LEU A 187 11.43 9.99 -0.30
CA LEU A 187 11.14 10.28 1.10
C LEU A 187 12.34 10.30 2.06
N PRO A 188 13.45 11.04 1.79
CA PRO A 188 14.42 11.35 2.82
C PRO A 188 14.08 12.55 3.73
N SER A 189 13.15 13.42 3.37
CA SER A 189 13.04 14.75 4.01
C SER A 189 11.64 15.30 3.86
N GLU A 190 11.04 15.66 5.00
CA GLU A 190 9.78 16.40 5.17
C GLU A 190 8.77 16.27 4.04
N LYS A 191 7.87 15.28 4.20
CA LYS A 191 6.54 15.22 3.56
C LYS A 191 6.50 15.84 2.16
N VAL A 192 7.08 15.13 1.20
CA VAL A 192 6.91 15.46 -0.21
C VAL A 192 5.41 15.57 -0.49
N ALA A 193 5.00 16.79 -0.85
CA ALA A 193 3.66 17.16 -1.29
C ALA A 193 3.32 16.40 -2.59
N ALA A 194 2.97 15.13 -2.47
CA ALA A 194 2.56 14.29 -3.59
C ALA A 194 1.08 14.49 -3.94
N THR A 195 0.66 15.75 -4.04
CA THR A 195 -0.67 16.14 -4.53
C THR A 195 -0.77 16.00 -6.06
N GLY A 196 0.36 15.83 -6.77
CA GLY A 196 0.41 15.86 -8.24
C GLY A 196 0.08 14.55 -8.98
N ILE A 197 0.27 13.38 -8.36
CA ILE A 197 0.03 12.07 -9.00
C ILE A 197 -1.38 11.54 -8.68
N TYR A 198 -1.99 12.04 -7.60
CA TYR A 198 -3.16 11.45 -6.94
C TYR A 198 -4.48 11.49 -7.74
N CYS A 199 -4.71 12.45 -8.64
CA CYS A 199 -6.09 12.71 -9.11
C CYS A 199 -6.56 12.02 -10.39
N ARG A 200 -5.70 11.38 -11.21
CA ARG A 200 -6.14 10.96 -12.55
C ARG A 200 -6.81 9.58 -12.62
N PHE A 201 -6.53 8.67 -11.68
CA PHE A 201 -6.92 7.26 -11.85
C PHE A 201 -8.08 6.79 -10.97
N VAL A 202 -8.18 7.23 -9.70
CA VAL A 202 -9.30 6.84 -8.82
C VAL A 202 -10.63 7.26 -9.43
N GLY A 203 -10.70 8.46 -10.03
CA GLY A 203 -11.87 8.91 -10.76
C GLY A 203 -12.21 8.04 -11.99
N LYS A 204 -11.21 7.51 -12.71
CA LYS A 204 -11.44 6.66 -13.90
C LYS A 204 -11.81 5.22 -13.52
N PHE A 205 -11.22 4.70 -12.44
CA PHE A 205 -11.57 3.40 -11.85
C PHE A 205 -13.01 3.39 -11.29
N LEU A 206 -13.43 4.50 -10.67
CA LEU A 206 -14.79 4.66 -10.11
C LEU A 206 -15.83 5.11 -11.15
N LYS A 207 -15.44 5.83 -12.23
CA LYS A 207 -16.36 6.31 -13.29
C LYS A 207 -16.98 5.21 -14.15
N ASN A 208 -16.49 3.97 -14.09
CA ASN A 208 -17.07 2.87 -14.85
C ASN A 208 -18.43 2.34 -14.32
N ARG A 209 -19.21 3.14 -13.56
CA ARG A 209 -20.65 2.90 -13.29
C ARG A 209 -21.43 4.20 -13.04
N GLU A 210 -22.12 4.67 -14.07
CA GLU A 210 -23.36 5.45 -13.93
C GLU A 210 -24.45 4.51 -13.38
N ASN A 211 -24.60 4.36 -12.05
CA ASN A 211 -25.90 4.12 -11.37
C ASN A 211 -25.84 3.72 -9.88
N THR A 212 -24.70 3.86 -9.19
CA THR A 212 -24.72 3.72 -7.73
C THR A 212 -24.16 4.99 -7.09
N GLN A 213 -25.05 5.70 -6.43
CA GLN A 213 -24.83 6.92 -5.66
C GLN A 213 -23.86 6.62 -4.51
N PHE A 214 -22.56 6.71 -4.76
CA PHE A 214 -21.52 6.65 -3.73
C PHE A 214 -21.23 8.08 -3.24
N PRO A 215 -21.24 8.35 -1.91
CA PRO A 215 -21.00 9.68 -1.35
C PRO A 215 -19.52 10.12 -1.38
N ILE A 216 -18.71 9.55 -2.28
CA ILE A 216 -17.25 9.72 -2.33
C ILE A 216 -16.85 11.13 -2.77
N LEU A 217 -17.62 11.77 -3.66
CA LEU A 217 -17.35 13.15 -4.11
C LEU A 217 -17.38 14.18 -2.97
N ASN A 218 -18.20 13.97 -1.93
CA ASN A 218 -18.34 14.91 -0.80
C ASN A 218 -17.20 14.82 0.24
N ILE A 219 -16.39 13.75 0.24
CA ILE A 219 -15.29 13.59 1.20
C ILE A 219 -14.04 14.33 0.73
N PHE A 220 -13.82 14.41 -0.59
CA PHE A 220 -12.65 15.07 -1.17
C PHE A 220 -12.69 16.60 -1.09
N GLU A 221 -13.88 17.22 -1.00
CA GLU A 221 -14.00 18.68 -0.77
C GLU A 221 -13.65 19.10 0.66
N ARG A 222 -13.68 18.20 1.65
CA ARG A 222 -13.47 18.56 3.07
C ARG A 222 -12.01 18.63 3.51
N LYS A 223 -11.06 18.16 2.70
CA LYS A 223 -9.64 18.49 2.91
C LYS A 223 -9.37 19.76 2.08
N GLN A 224 -9.34 20.92 2.73
CA GLN A 224 -8.91 22.20 2.15
C GLN A 224 -7.46 22.10 1.64
N ILE A 225 -7.27 21.49 0.46
CA ILE A 225 -6.01 21.49 -0.27
C ILE A 225 -6.13 22.64 -1.27
N ILE A 226 -5.48 23.75 -0.94
CA ILE A 226 -5.44 24.96 -1.75
C ILE A 226 -4.81 24.64 -3.11
N TRP A 227 -5.56 24.83 -4.18
CA TRP A 227 -5.08 24.74 -5.56
C TRP A 227 -4.23 25.97 -5.88
N HIS A 228 -2.92 25.81 -6.11
CA HIS A 228 -2.16 26.75 -6.93
C HIS A 228 -1.76 26.03 -8.22
N VAL A 229 -2.57 26.26 -9.25
CA VAL A 229 -2.30 25.87 -10.63
C VAL A 229 -1.33 26.89 -11.21
N LEU A 230 -0.12 26.48 -11.57
CA LEU A 230 0.76 27.29 -12.42
C LEU A 230 0.11 27.47 -13.80
N PRO A 231 0.13 28.69 -14.39
CA PRO A 231 -0.51 28.94 -15.67
C PRO A 231 0.22 28.24 -16.84
N PRO A 232 -0.49 27.96 -17.95
CA PRO A 232 0.00 27.10 -19.02
C PRO A 232 1.17 27.72 -19.80
N LYS A 233 2.03 26.83 -20.30
CA LYS A 233 3.21 27.11 -21.13
C LYS A 233 2.85 27.98 -22.34
N THR A 234 3.61 29.06 -22.53
CA THR A 234 3.65 29.87 -23.76
C THR A 234 4.23 29.05 -24.91
N VAL A 235 3.58 29.13 -26.08
CA VAL A 235 4.11 28.68 -27.39
C VAL A 235 4.80 29.90 -28.03
N PRO A 236 5.99 29.76 -28.65
CA PRO A 236 6.79 30.91 -29.07
C PRO A 236 6.25 31.62 -30.32
N GLU A 237 6.57 32.91 -30.37
CA GLU A 237 6.24 33.92 -31.38
C GLU A 237 6.52 33.51 -32.84
N LYS A 238 5.63 33.93 -33.75
CA LYS A 238 6.00 34.62 -35.00
C LYS A 238 4.92 35.66 -35.38
N PHE A 239 5.35 36.93 -35.42
CA PHE A 239 4.76 38.09 -36.12
C PHE A 239 4.74 37.86 -37.67
N PRO A 240 4.20 38.75 -38.57
CA PRO A 240 3.91 40.18 -38.38
C PRO A 240 2.69 40.82 -39.12
N THR A 241 2.33 42.06 -38.74
CA THR A 241 1.78 43.20 -39.56
C THR A 241 0.38 43.05 -40.23
N ILE A 242 -0.51 44.04 -40.44
CA ILE A 242 -0.44 45.49 -40.76
C ILE A 242 -1.74 46.17 -40.25
N LEU A 243 -1.61 47.45 -39.85
CA LEU A 243 -2.49 48.64 -39.94
C LEU A 243 -3.81 48.42 -40.74
N THR A 244 -4.97 48.98 -40.37
CA THR A 244 -5.35 50.29 -39.84
C THR A 244 -6.67 50.19 -39.07
#